data_AF-A0A925APZ7-F1
#
_entry.id   AF-A0A925APZ7-F1
#
_cell.length_a   1.000
_cell.length_b   1.000
_cell.length_c   1.000
_cell.angle_alpha   90.00
_cell.angle_beta   90.00
_cell.angle_gamma   90.00
#
_symmetry.space_group_name_H-M   'P 1'
#
loop_
_entity.id
_entity.type
_entity.pdbx_description
1 polymer ?
#
loop_
_entity_poly.entity_id
_entity_poly.type
_entity_poly.pdbx_seq_one_letter_code
_entity_poly.pdbx_strand_id
1 'polypeptide(L)'
;AWEIPATDETAINGYWVHAPGDALLGAIKQAFPNITLIAEDLGVITLEVSTLRDKYALPGMKILQFAFGGQDDNPYLPHNTEENSVVYTGTHDNDTSLGWYQSSNEFERHYFEQYVAGYAADTSLKMPFSLVSMALSSKAQLAIIPMQDILELGTEHRMNIPGTALDNWRWRFEWKQLKSRQKKQMKTAIKKSQRA
;
A
#
# COMPACT_ATOMS: atom_id res chain seq x y z
N ALA A 1 -2.68 -22.07 4.10
CA ALA A 1 -3.64 -21.54 3.10
C ALA A 1 -5.05 -21.89 3.55
N TRP A 2 -6.05 -21.09 3.16
CA TRP A 2 -7.45 -21.42 3.36
C TRP A 2 -7.92 -22.32 2.21
N GLU A 3 -8.26 -23.57 2.51
CA GLU A 3 -8.70 -24.56 1.51
C GLU A 3 -10.21 -24.77 1.60
N ILE A 4 -10.90 -24.71 0.46
CA ILE A 4 -12.37 -24.78 0.37
C ILE A 4 -12.73 -25.99 -0.50
N PRO A 5 -13.65 -26.87 -0.07
CA PRO A 5 -14.17 -27.93 -0.92
C PRO A 5 -14.75 -27.37 -2.23
N ALA A 6 -14.41 -27.97 -3.37
CA ALA A 6 -14.83 -27.47 -4.68
C ALA A 6 -16.36 -27.49 -4.90
N THR A 7 -17.10 -28.24 -4.07
CA THR A 7 -18.57 -28.32 -4.09
C THR A 7 -19.26 -27.17 -3.35
N ASP A 8 -18.52 -26.39 -2.57
CA ASP A 8 -19.09 -25.34 -1.75
C ASP A 8 -19.27 -24.04 -2.54
N GLU A 9 -20.43 -23.41 -2.41
CA GLU A 9 -20.76 -22.16 -3.09
C GLU A 9 -20.05 -20.94 -2.49
N THR A 10 -19.58 -21.05 -1.24
CA THR A 10 -18.94 -19.95 -0.50
C THR A 10 -17.70 -20.44 0.25
N ALA A 11 -16.86 -19.49 0.67
CA ALA A 11 -15.62 -19.78 1.40
C ALA A 11 -15.81 -20.14 2.89
N ILE A 12 -17.05 -20.12 3.41
CA ILE A 12 -17.33 -20.20 4.85
C ILE A 12 -16.87 -21.52 5.47
N ASN A 13 -17.05 -22.65 4.78
CA ASN A 13 -16.70 -23.97 5.31
C ASN A 13 -15.26 -24.41 4.99
N GLY A 14 -14.39 -23.46 4.64
CA GLY A 14 -12.98 -23.77 4.45
C GLY A 14 -12.25 -24.09 5.75
N TYR A 15 -10.98 -24.46 5.62
CA TYR A 15 -10.11 -24.73 6.75
C TYR A 15 -8.66 -24.36 6.44
N TRP A 16 -7.89 -24.08 7.50
CA TRP A 16 -6.47 -23.75 7.38
C TRP A 16 -5.63 -25.02 7.20
N VAL A 17 -4.84 -25.06 6.12
CA VAL A 17 -3.85 -26.10 5.85
C VAL A 17 -2.45 -25.51 5.86
N HIS A 18 -1.53 -26.16 6.55
CA HIS A 18 -0.12 -25.74 6.59
C HIS A 18 0.54 -25.94 5.23
N ALA A 19 1.11 -24.86 4.68
CA ALA A 19 1.95 -24.91 3.49
C ALA A 19 3.43 -25.00 3.88
N PRO A 20 4.29 -25.65 3.08
CA PRO A 20 5.72 -25.81 3.38
C PRO A 20 6.52 -24.53 3.05
N GLY A 21 6.13 -23.40 3.64
CA GLY A 21 6.68 -22.07 3.32
C GLY A 21 8.20 -21.98 3.54
N ASP A 22 8.70 -22.60 4.60
CA ASP A 22 10.14 -22.68 4.89
C ASP A 22 10.92 -23.46 3.83
N ALA A 23 10.44 -24.63 3.44
CA ALA A 23 11.10 -25.42 2.40
C ALA A 23 11.11 -24.68 1.05
N LEU A 24 10.02 -24.00 0.70
CA LEU A 24 9.91 -23.23 -0.54
C LEU A 24 10.87 -22.02 -0.55
N LEU A 25 10.81 -21.17 0.47
CA LEU A 25 11.65 -19.96 0.52
C LEU A 25 13.14 -20.32 0.64
N GLY A 26 13.47 -21.38 1.39
CA GLY A 26 14.81 -21.94 1.45
C GLY A 26 15.33 -22.39 0.08
N ALA A 27 14.52 -23.15 -0.67
CA ALA A 27 14.88 -23.59 -2.01
C ALA A 27 15.04 -22.42 -2.99
N ILE A 28 14.16 -21.41 -2.93
CA ILE A 28 14.27 -20.21 -3.78
C ILE A 28 15.55 -19.45 -3.47
N LYS A 29 15.88 -19.20 -2.20
CA LYS A 29 17.11 -18.50 -1.82
C LYS A 29 18.36 -19.28 -2.18
N GLN A 30 18.33 -20.62 -2.11
CA GLN A 30 19.44 -21.45 -2.55
C GLN A 30 19.66 -21.35 -4.07
N ALA A 31 18.60 -21.44 -4.86
CA ALA A 31 18.67 -21.38 -6.32
C ALA A 31 18.98 -19.96 -6.83
N PHE A 32 18.49 -18.93 -6.14
CA PHE A 32 18.65 -17.53 -6.50
C PHE A 32 19.10 -16.69 -5.29
N PRO A 33 20.39 -16.73 -4.92
CA PRO A 33 20.89 -16.07 -3.70
C PRO A 33 20.61 -14.56 -3.64
N ASN A 34 20.56 -13.90 -4.80
CA ASN A 34 20.37 -12.46 -4.93
C ASN A 34 18.92 -12.06 -5.24
N ILE A 35 17.96 -12.98 -5.16
CA ILE A 35 16.56 -12.64 -5.44
C ILE A 35 15.98 -11.73 -4.35
N THR A 36 15.33 -10.67 -4.82
CA THR A 36 14.52 -9.78 -3.98
C THR A 36 13.06 -10.18 -4.14
N LEU A 37 12.46 -10.63 -3.04
CA LEU A 37 11.03 -10.90 -2.94
C LEU A 37 10.43 -9.87 -2.00
N ILE A 38 9.20 -9.43 -2.29
CA ILE A 38 8.39 -8.59 -1.41
C ILE A 38 7.19 -9.43 -0.98
N ALA A 39 6.92 -9.46 0.33
CA ALA A 39 5.75 -10.13 0.86
C ALA A 39 4.54 -9.19 0.74
N GLU A 40 3.50 -9.61 0.02
CA GLU A 40 2.17 -9.06 0.21
C GLU A 40 1.61 -9.70 1.48
N ASP A 41 1.62 -8.94 2.57
CA ASP A 41 1.26 -9.37 3.92
C ASP A 41 0.14 -8.50 4.52
N LEU A 42 -0.82 -8.11 3.68
CA LEU A 42 -1.95 -7.28 4.08
C LEU A 42 -3.05 -8.10 4.78
N GLY A 43 -3.93 -7.39 5.48
CA GLY A 43 -5.02 -8.00 6.25
C GLY A 43 -4.59 -8.50 7.63
N VAL A 44 -5.38 -9.41 8.21
CA VAL A 44 -5.08 -10.02 9.51
C VAL A 44 -4.09 -11.16 9.30
N ILE A 45 -2.82 -10.91 9.63
CA ILE A 45 -1.74 -11.90 9.55
C ILE A 45 -1.46 -12.51 10.92
N THR A 46 -1.09 -13.80 10.93
CA THR A 46 -0.73 -14.51 12.16
C THR A 46 0.75 -14.34 12.50
N LEU A 47 1.13 -14.65 13.74
CA LEU A 47 2.53 -14.59 14.17
C LEU A 47 3.42 -15.54 13.35
N GLU A 48 2.91 -16.67 12.89
CA GLU A 48 3.65 -17.61 12.05
C GLU A 48 4.01 -16.99 10.68
N VAL A 49 3.11 -16.16 10.12
CA VAL A 49 3.36 -15.46 8.85
C VAL A 49 4.43 -14.39 9.02
N SER A 50 4.33 -13.55 10.06
CA SER A 50 5.36 -12.53 10.33
C SER A 50 6.71 -13.16 10.66
N THR A 51 6.73 -14.23 11.45
CA THR A 51 7.96 -14.97 11.77
C THR A 51 8.62 -15.54 10.51
N LEU A 52 7.84 -16.09 9.57
CA LEU A 52 8.37 -16.62 8.31
C LEU A 52 8.93 -15.48 7.43
N ARG A 53 8.19 -14.38 7.29
CA ARG A 53 8.62 -13.20 6.53
C ARG A 53 9.96 -12.67 7.07
N ASP A 54 10.06 -12.51 8.39
CA ASP A 54 11.23 -11.95 9.06
C ASP A 54 12.44 -12.89 8.98
N LYS A 55 12.22 -14.21 9.11
CA LYS A 55 13.27 -15.24 8.95
C LYS A 55 13.99 -15.15 7.60
N TYR A 56 13.26 -14.83 6.54
CA TYR A 56 13.80 -14.67 5.19
C TYR A 56 14.11 -13.22 4.82
N ALA A 57 14.01 -12.29 5.78
CA ALA A 57 14.23 -10.85 5.62
C ALA A 57 13.42 -10.24 4.46
N LEU A 58 12.19 -10.69 4.27
CA LEU A 58 11.32 -10.21 3.20
C LEU A 58 10.71 -8.86 3.60
N PRO A 59 10.81 -7.80 2.76
CA PRO A 59 10.07 -6.58 3.01
C PRO A 59 8.56 -6.83 2.96
N GLY A 60 7.84 -6.38 3.99
CA GLY A 60 6.37 -6.36 3.99
C GLY A 60 5.80 -5.11 3.32
N MET A 61 4.50 -5.09 3.08
CA MET A 61 3.78 -3.96 2.47
C MET A 61 3.13 -3.05 3.52
N LYS A 62 3.18 -1.75 3.27
CA LYS A 62 2.53 -0.72 4.10
C LYS A 62 1.63 0.16 3.24
N ILE A 63 0.32 0.14 3.49
CA ILE A 63 -0.66 0.91 2.70
C ILE A 63 -1.18 2.08 3.54
N LEU A 64 -0.82 3.30 3.15
CA LEU A 64 -1.18 4.50 3.94
C LEU A 64 -2.70 4.74 4.01
N GLN A 65 -3.47 4.35 3.00
CA GLN A 65 -4.94 4.40 3.07
C GLN A 65 -5.53 3.54 4.20
N PHE A 66 -4.78 2.59 4.77
CA PHE A 66 -5.24 1.79 5.91
C PHE A 66 -4.83 2.38 7.28
N ALA A 67 -4.06 3.46 7.29
CA ALA A 67 -3.45 3.98 8.51
C ALA A 67 -4.42 4.73 9.43
N PHE A 68 -5.50 5.30 8.90
CA PHE A 68 -6.30 6.32 9.60
C PHE A 68 -7.66 5.82 10.10
N GLY A 69 -7.97 4.53 9.94
CA GLY A 69 -9.20 3.92 10.46
C GLY A 69 -9.07 3.31 11.87
N GLY A 70 -7.91 3.40 12.51
CA GLY A 70 -7.58 2.71 13.77
C GLY A 70 -7.06 3.64 14.87
N GLN A 71 -6.24 3.09 15.77
CA GLN A 71 -5.57 3.82 16.85
C GLN A 71 -4.08 4.07 16.50
N ASP A 72 -3.35 4.73 17.40
CA ASP A 72 -1.95 5.10 17.22
C ASP A 72 -0.99 3.89 17.07
N ASP A 73 -1.42 2.69 17.43
CA ASP A 73 -0.67 1.44 17.23
C ASP A 73 -0.85 0.82 15.84
N ASN A 74 -1.62 1.46 14.95
CA ASN A 74 -1.87 0.97 13.61
C ASN A 74 -0.52 0.82 12.85
N PRO A 75 -0.19 -0.40 12.36
CA PRO A 75 1.11 -0.68 11.74
C PRO A 75 1.32 0.02 10.39
N TYR A 76 0.27 0.65 9.83
CA TYR A 76 0.34 1.42 8.59
C TYR A 76 0.61 2.91 8.81
N LEU A 77 0.57 3.40 10.07
CA LEU A 77 0.92 4.79 10.36
C LEU A 77 2.40 5.06 10.02
N PRO A 78 2.72 6.21 9.40
CA PRO A 78 4.09 6.52 8.99
C PRO A 78 5.16 6.36 10.07
N HIS A 79 4.86 6.68 11.34
CA HIS A 79 5.82 6.54 12.45
C HIS A 79 6.03 5.07 12.91
N ASN A 80 5.09 4.17 12.59
CA ASN A 80 5.17 2.73 12.84
C ASN A 80 5.74 1.96 11.64
N THR A 81 5.99 2.62 10.51
CA THR A 81 6.60 2.01 9.32
C THR A 81 8.05 1.62 9.58
N GLU A 82 8.34 0.33 9.44
CA GLU A 82 9.68 -0.25 9.53
C GLU A 82 10.50 -0.01 8.25
N GLU A 83 11.83 -0.05 8.37
CA GLU A 83 12.73 0.17 7.24
C GLU A 83 12.62 -0.94 6.18
N ASN A 84 12.58 -2.21 6.61
CA ASN A 84 12.42 -3.37 5.72
C ASN A 84 10.97 -3.52 5.25
N SER A 85 10.47 -2.52 4.53
CA SER A 85 9.12 -2.49 3.99
C SER A 85 9.04 -1.75 2.67
N VAL A 86 7.93 -1.96 1.97
CA VAL A 86 7.52 -1.21 0.79
C VAL A 86 6.25 -0.44 1.11
N VAL A 87 6.33 0.88 1.10
CA VAL A 87 5.18 1.74 1.35
C VAL A 87 4.45 2.10 0.05
N TYR A 88 3.14 2.15 0.12
CA TYR A 88 2.24 2.57 -0.93
C TYR A 88 1.28 3.61 -0.36
N THR A 89 0.82 4.55 -1.19
CA THR A 89 -0.37 5.34 -0.86
C THR A 89 -1.60 4.42 -0.85
N GLY A 90 -1.82 3.74 -1.97
CA GLY A 90 -2.78 2.66 -2.19
C GLY A 90 -2.24 1.67 -3.21
N THR A 91 -2.87 0.51 -3.33
CA THR A 91 -2.60 -0.50 -4.36
C THR A 91 -3.58 -0.35 -5.54
N HIS A 92 -3.56 -1.29 -6.48
CA HIS A 92 -4.55 -1.36 -7.56
C HIS A 92 -5.96 -1.78 -7.07
N ASP A 93 -6.05 -2.45 -5.93
CA ASP A 93 -7.30 -2.87 -5.29
C ASP A 93 -7.96 -1.76 -4.47
N ASN A 94 -7.20 -0.71 -4.18
CA ASN A 94 -7.66 0.47 -3.49
C ASN A 94 -8.31 1.47 -4.45
N ASP A 95 -9.11 2.38 -3.89
CA ASP A 95 -9.48 3.58 -4.63
C ASP A 95 -8.24 4.49 -4.83
N THR A 96 -8.32 5.45 -5.75
CA THR A 96 -7.31 6.50 -5.82
C THR A 96 -7.26 7.24 -4.48
N SER A 97 -6.12 7.82 -4.13
CA SER A 97 -5.99 8.52 -2.84
C SER A 97 -6.94 9.71 -2.73
N LEU A 98 -7.27 10.37 -3.84
CA LEU A 98 -8.29 11.42 -3.86
C LEU A 98 -9.70 10.85 -3.66
N GLY A 99 -10.03 9.74 -4.33
CA GLY A 99 -11.30 9.04 -4.19
C GLY A 99 -11.52 8.52 -2.76
N TRP A 100 -10.52 7.82 -2.21
CA TRP A 100 -10.48 7.39 -0.81
C TRP A 100 -10.79 8.54 0.14
N TYR A 101 -10.06 9.66 0.04
CA TYR A 101 -10.25 10.82 0.90
C TYR A 101 -11.65 11.42 0.79
N GLN A 102 -12.23 11.48 -0.42
CA GLN A 102 -13.58 12.01 -0.63
C GLN A 102 -14.67 11.08 -0.05
N SER A 103 -14.42 9.77 -0.07
CA SER A 103 -15.35 8.75 0.47
C SER A 103 -15.14 8.39 1.94
N SER A 104 -14.02 8.81 2.55
CA SER A 104 -13.67 8.44 3.92
C SER A 104 -14.72 8.94 4.93
N ASN A 105 -14.92 8.20 6.01
CA ASN A 105 -15.82 8.65 7.07
C ASN A 105 -15.20 9.82 7.86
N GLU A 106 -16.01 10.50 8.67
CA GLU A 106 -15.60 11.70 9.43
C GLU A 106 -14.42 11.43 10.36
N PHE A 107 -14.41 10.28 11.06
CA PHE A 107 -13.34 9.91 11.98
C PHE A 107 -12.01 9.72 11.23
N GLU A 108 -12.01 8.90 10.18
CA GLU A 108 -10.82 8.62 9.37
C GLU A 108 -10.27 9.89 8.71
N ARG A 109 -11.17 10.73 8.18
CA ARG A 109 -10.79 12.01 7.58
C ARG A 109 -10.15 12.94 8.60
N HIS A 110 -10.79 13.10 9.75
CA HIS A 110 -10.31 14.00 10.80
C HIS A 110 -8.96 13.54 11.36
N TYR A 111 -8.79 12.24 11.59
CA TYR A 111 -7.53 11.71 12.08
C TYR A 111 -6.41 11.90 11.05
N PHE A 112 -6.68 11.65 9.77
CA PHE A 112 -5.73 11.94 8.69
C PHE A 112 -5.34 13.42 8.64
N GLU A 113 -6.31 14.34 8.70
CA GLU A 113 -6.06 15.79 8.69
C GLU A 113 -5.20 16.26 9.87
N GLN A 114 -5.49 15.77 11.08
CA GLN A 114 -4.66 16.04 12.26
C GLN A 114 -3.24 15.51 12.08
N TYR A 115 -3.11 14.28 11.56
CA TYR A 115 -1.82 13.67 11.32
C TYR A 115 -1.00 14.47 10.31
N VAL A 116 -1.61 14.92 9.19
CA VAL A 116 -0.95 15.78 8.19
C VAL A 116 -0.47 17.09 8.82
N ALA A 117 -1.31 17.72 9.66
CA ALA A 117 -0.98 18.98 10.32
C ALA A 117 0.23 18.85 11.27
N GLY A 118 0.41 17.69 11.92
CA GLY A 118 1.57 17.39 12.77
C GLY A 118 2.80 16.88 12.02
N TYR A 119 2.61 16.26 10.83
CA TYR A 119 3.66 15.55 10.11
C TYR A 119 4.46 16.44 9.14
N ALA A 120 3.84 17.45 8.53
CA ALA A 120 4.48 18.25 7.49
C ALA A 120 4.85 19.66 7.99
N ALA A 121 6.08 20.08 7.69
CA ALA A 121 6.50 21.49 7.81
C ALA A 121 5.72 22.44 6.87
N ASP A 122 4.97 21.90 5.90
CA ASP A 122 3.97 22.62 5.10
C ASP A 122 2.59 22.18 5.59
N THR A 123 1.93 23.04 6.37
CA THR A 123 0.68 22.76 7.08
C THR A 123 -0.54 22.67 6.16
N SER A 124 -0.37 22.80 4.84
CA SER A 124 -1.48 22.78 3.89
C SER A 124 -1.78 21.36 3.39
N LEU A 125 -2.92 20.80 3.84
CA LEU A 125 -3.50 19.58 3.30
C LEU A 125 -3.75 19.72 1.79
N LYS A 126 -3.17 18.80 1.00
CA LYS A 126 -3.27 18.80 -0.48
C LYS A 126 -3.42 17.38 -0.98
N MET A 127 -4.64 16.93 -1.23
CA MET A 127 -4.87 15.58 -1.78
C MET A 127 -4.64 15.51 -3.29
N PRO A 128 -4.10 14.38 -3.80
CA PRO A 128 -3.56 13.21 -3.07
C PRO A 128 -2.13 13.41 -2.53
N PHE A 129 -1.49 14.55 -2.81
CA PHE A 129 -0.06 14.79 -2.55
C PHE A 129 0.38 14.69 -1.08
N SER A 130 -0.51 14.91 -0.12
CA SER A 130 -0.22 14.70 1.31
C SER A 130 0.17 13.25 1.59
N LEU A 131 -0.58 12.27 1.05
CA LEU A 131 -0.22 10.85 1.17
C LEU A 131 1.05 10.50 0.39
N VAL A 132 1.21 11.06 -0.81
CA VAL A 132 2.45 10.87 -1.61
C VAL A 132 3.67 11.36 -0.85
N SER A 133 3.57 12.52 -0.20
CA SER A 133 4.66 13.09 0.60
C SER A 133 4.95 12.25 1.84
N MET A 134 3.92 11.68 2.48
CA MET A 134 4.09 10.75 3.60
C MET A 134 4.83 9.47 3.17
N ALA A 135 4.42 8.85 2.07
CA ALA A 135 5.07 7.66 1.52
C ALA A 135 6.55 7.93 1.23
N LEU A 136 6.84 9.02 0.52
CA LEU A 136 8.21 9.43 0.20
C LEU A 136 9.01 9.79 1.46
N SER A 137 8.42 10.35 2.50
CA SER A 137 9.15 10.73 3.73
C SER A 137 9.23 9.60 4.76
N SER A 138 8.63 8.44 4.50
CA SER A 138 8.64 7.29 5.41
C SER A 138 10.04 6.66 5.52
N LYS A 139 10.22 5.78 6.51
CA LYS A 139 11.44 4.98 6.68
C LYS A 139 11.53 3.78 5.73
N ALA A 140 10.46 3.43 5.02
CA ALA A 140 10.43 2.27 4.14
C ALA A 140 11.54 2.34 3.07
N GLN A 141 12.19 1.22 2.80
CA GLN A 141 13.23 1.12 1.77
C GLN A 141 12.72 1.54 0.38
N LEU A 142 11.48 1.20 0.05
CA LEU A 142 10.87 1.52 -1.24
C LEU A 142 9.52 2.21 -1.03
N ALA A 143 9.27 3.28 -1.78
CA ALA A 143 7.98 3.95 -1.86
C ALA A 143 7.43 3.81 -3.29
N ILE A 144 6.24 3.22 -3.42
CA ILE A 144 5.55 3.04 -4.70
C ILE A 144 4.29 3.89 -4.73
N ILE A 145 4.18 4.73 -5.74
CA ILE A 145 3.04 5.65 -5.92
C ILE A 145 2.28 5.23 -7.19
N PRO A 146 0.98 4.90 -7.11
CA PRO A 146 0.15 4.67 -8.28
C PRO A 146 0.14 5.89 -9.21
N MET A 147 0.12 5.65 -10.52
CA MET A 147 0.12 6.73 -11.49
C MET A 147 -1.12 7.63 -11.37
N GLN A 148 -2.26 7.08 -10.93
CA GLN A 148 -3.47 7.85 -10.63
C GLN A 148 -3.22 8.94 -9.57
N ASP A 149 -2.44 8.64 -8.53
CA ASP A 149 -2.11 9.59 -7.47
C ASP A 149 -1.13 10.65 -7.96
N ILE A 150 -0.17 10.29 -8.83
CA ILE A 150 0.72 11.25 -9.50
C ILE A 150 -0.08 12.21 -10.40
N LEU A 151 -1.13 11.71 -11.04
CA LEU A 151 -2.01 12.47 -11.94
C LEU A 151 -3.12 13.23 -11.20
N GLU A 152 -3.31 12.99 -9.90
CA GLU A 152 -4.33 13.61 -9.04
C GLU A 152 -5.77 13.27 -9.48
N LEU A 153 -6.01 12.00 -9.77
CA LEU A 153 -7.27 11.49 -10.32
C LEU A 153 -8.24 10.98 -9.24
N GLY A 154 -9.56 11.09 -9.47
CA GLY A 154 -10.62 10.64 -8.54
C GLY A 154 -11.02 9.17 -8.73
N THR A 155 -12.09 8.75 -8.04
CA THR A 155 -12.61 7.37 -8.01
C THR A 155 -12.94 6.79 -9.37
N GLU A 156 -13.30 7.63 -10.34
CA GLU A 156 -13.55 7.23 -11.73
C GLU A 156 -12.32 6.61 -12.43
N HIS A 157 -11.14 6.73 -11.80
CA HIS A 157 -9.89 6.17 -12.27
C HIS A 157 -9.37 4.99 -11.43
N ARG A 158 -10.18 4.44 -10.52
CA ARG A 158 -9.87 3.23 -9.76
C ARG A 158 -9.57 2.05 -10.70
N MET A 159 -8.53 1.27 -10.36
CA MET A 159 -8.09 0.15 -11.22
C MET A 159 -8.95 -1.09 -11.01
N ASN A 160 -9.18 -1.50 -9.76
CA ASN A 160 -9.95 -2.69 -9.41
C ASN A 160 -10.80 -2.44 -8.16
N ILE A 161 -11.99 -3.04 -8.14
CA ILE A 161 -12.85 -3.17 -6.96
C ILE A 161 -12.91 -4.67 -6.61
N PRO A 162 -12.21 -5.12 -5.56
CA PRO A 162 -12.28 -6.52 -5.13
C PRO A 162 -13.72 -6.98 -4.89
N GLY A 163 -14.03 -8.20 -5.35
CA GLY A 163 -15.38 -8.78 -5.23
C GLY A 163 -16.33 -8.44 -6.38
N THR A 164 -15.97 -7.57 -7.33
CA THR A 164 -16.75 -7.35 -8.56
C THR A 164 -16.13 -8.07 -9.75
N ALA A 165 -16.98 -8.55 -10.68
CA ALA A 165 -16.54 -9.32 -11.84
C ALA A 165 -16.39 -8.47 -13.13
N LEU A 166 -17.00 -7.29 -13.17
CA LEU A 166 -17.07 -6.45 -14.36
C LEU A 166 -16.43 -5.08 -14.10
N ASP A 167 -16.04 -4.43 -15.18
CA ASP A 167 -15.55 -3.04 -15.21
C ASP A 167 -14.23 -2.74 -14.45
N ASN A 168 -13.47 -3.77 -14.09
CA ASN A 168 -12.12 -3.66 -13.54
C ASN A 168 -11.02 -3.71 -14.61
N TRP A 169 -9.81 -3.27 -14.28
CA TRP A 169 -8.58 -3.40 -15.08
C TRP A 169 -8.59 -2.64 -16.42
N ARG A 170 -9.47 -1.64 -16.54
CA ARG A 170 -9.64 -0.86 -17.77
C ARG A 170 -8.90 0.47 -17.77
N TRP A 171 -8.36 0.89 -16.63
CA TRP A 171 -7.70 2.19 -16.52
C TRP A 171 -6.47 2.24 -17.41
N ARG A 172 -6.35 3.34 -18.17
CA ARG A 172 -5.22 3.63 -19.05
C ARG A 172 -4.81 5.08 -18.89
N PHE A 173 -3.55 5.35 -19.15
CA PHE A 173 -3.00 6.70 -19.13
C PHE A 173 -2.40 7.08 -20.48
N GLU A 174 -2.38 8.38 -20.74
CA GLU A 174 -1.63 9.00 -21.81
C GLU A 174 -0.66 10.04 -21.25
N TRP A 175 0.54 10.12 -21.83
CA TRP A 175 1.59 11.05 -21.37
C TRP A 175 1.17 12.52 -21.35
N LYS A 176 0.21 12.92 -22.18
CA LYS A 176 -0.35 14.29 -22.19
C LYS A 176 -1.08 14.67 -20.90
N GLN A 177 -1.54 13.69 -20.12
CA GLN A 177 -2.16 13.92 -18.81
C GLN A 177 -1.12 14.35 -17.76
N LEU A 178 0.15 13.96 -17.91
CA LEU A 178 1.23 14.31 -16.99
C LEU A 178 1.76 15.72 -17.30
N LYS A 179 1.21 16.72 -16.62
CA LYS A 179 1.54 18.13 -16.79
C LYS A 179 2.85 18.48 -16.09
N SER A 180 3.48 19.58 -16.51
CA SER A 180 4.73 20.08 -15.94
C SER A 180 4.67 20.34 -14.43
N ARG A 181 3.49 20.73 -13.91
CA ARG A 181 3.27 20.93 -12.47
C ARG A 181 3.53 19.64 -11.68
N GLN A 182 2.89 18.53 -12.07
CA GLN A 182 3.05 17.25 -11.37
C GLN A 182 4.49 16.73 -11.48
N LYS A 183 5.13 16.86 -12.64
CA LYS A 183 6.56 16.51 -12.81
C LYS A 183 7.46 17.27 -11.85
N LYS A 184 7.29 18.60 -11.76
CA LYS A 184 8.08 19.46 -10.87
C LYS A 184 7.82 19.14 -9.40
N GLN A 185 6.56 18.89 -9.04
CA GLN A 185 6.16 18.51 -7.69
C GLN A 185 6.80 17.19 -7.27
N MET A 186 6.70 16.14 -8.09
CA MET A 186 7.32 14.84 -7.82
C MET A 186 8.85 14.93 -7.74
N LYS A 187 9.49 15.61 -8.69
CA LYS A 187 10.95 15.82 -8.65
C LYS A 187 11.41 16.50 -7.36
N THR A 188 10.65 17.49 -6.89
CA THR A 188 10.95 18.22 -5.66
C THR A 188 10.75 17.33 -4.43
N ALA A 189 9.66 16.57 -4.39
CA ALA A 189 9.35 15.64 -3.29
C ALA A 189 10.40 14.53 -3.17
N ILE A 190 10.80 13.91 -4.28
CA ILE A 190 11.83 12.86 -4.33
C ILE A 190 13.18 13.40 -3.84
N LYS A 191 13.58 14.60 -4.29
CA LYS A 191 14.82 15.23 -3.83
C LYS A 191 14.78 15.55 -2.33
N LYS A 192 13.68 16.10 -1.83
CA LYS A 192 13.51 16.46 -0.41
C LYS A 192 13.52 15.23 0.50
N SER A 193 13.00 14.11 0.01
CA SER A 193 12.97 12.83 0.74
C SER A 193 14.24 11.99 0.59
N GLN A 194 15.25 12.46 -0.14
CA GLN A 194 16.50 11.72 -0.38
C GLN A 194 16.30 10.37 -1.08
N ARG A 195 15.29 10.27 -1.96
CA ARG A 195 14.98 9.06 -2.77
C ARG A 195 15.35 9.20 -4.25
N ALA A 196 16.25 10.13 -4.57
CA ALA A 196 16.65 10.46 -5.94
C ALA A 196 17.75 9.54 -6.47
#